data_AF-A0A931RJ92-F1
#
_entry.id   AF-A0A931RJ92-F1
#
_cell.length_a   1.000
_cell.length_b   1.000
_cell.length_c   1.000
_cell.angle_alpha   90.00
_cell.angle_beta   90.00
_cell.angle_gamma   90.00
#
_symmetry.space_group_name_H-M   'P 1'
#
loop_
_entity.id
_entity.type
_entity.pdbx_description
1 polymer ?
#
loop_
_entity_poly.entity_id
_entity_poly.type
_entity_poly.pdbx_seq_one_letter_code
_entity_poly.pdbx_strand_id
1 'polypeptide(L)'
;MTMNYKEVSQRLSKEEAARYATGIQQMADLADSLQKQGLLPVRFGARESLPTLEQLVLRPRFTDRERKKLLADKAKAYLLSRTTILQQKEARAAKGQPSFWHITDGGDRLLALPSRDIEVAFFPDPNRFFVEGTFGKDTNTQERLVRAAGQTLGNRLGLPNIAGIITDEAATWSDLTYQYLDDPEGGEWLFGPKYAEAVGKSWVYARTKNPTNASGSDVAHVGLASPGRGLGISGWDRASGHGGGGAPLLVVPIENK
;
A
#
# COMPACT_ATOMS: atom_id res chain seq x y z
N MET A 1 41.58 6.89 25.40
CA MET A 1 41.17 5.75 24.55
C MET A 1 39.79 6.08 24.00
N THR A 2 39.74 6.71 22.82
CA THR A 2 38.49 7.23 22.24
C THR A 2 37.92 6.15 21.32
N MET A 3 36.77 5.58 21.71
CA MET A 3 36.09 4.53 20.94
C MET A 3 35.56 5.12 19.62
N ASN A 4 35.87 4.48 18.49
CA ASN A 4 35.44 4.89 17.16
C ASN A 4 33.94 4.61 17.00
N TYR A 5 33.14 5.69 16.97
CA TYR A 5 31.67 5.64 16.92
C TYR A 5 31.12 4.83 15.73
N LYS A 6 31.85 4.78 14.60
CA LYS A 6 31.47 3.96 13.43
C LYS A 6 31.54 2.46 13.69
N GLU A 7 32.53 2.00 14.45
CA GLU A 7 32.70 0.57 14.75
C GLU A 7 31.66 0.09 15.77
N VAL A 8 31.31 0.95 16.74
CA VAL A 8 30.24 0.67 17.73
C VAL A 8 28.88 0.59 17.02
N SER A 9 28.57 1.51 16.11
CA SER A 9 27.32 1.52 15.34
C SER A 9 27.17 0.31 14.42
N GLN A 10 28.24 -0.13 13.74
CA GLN A 10 28.21 -1.30 12.87
C GLN A 10 28.10 -2.63 13.63
N ARG A 11 28.64 -2.72 14.84
CA ARG A 11 28.46 -3.88 15.72
C ARG A 11 27.04 -3.95 16.26
N LEU A 12 26.49 -2.83 16.73
CA LEU A 12 25.11 -2.74 17.19
C LEU A 12 24.12 -3.14 16.07
N SER A 13 24.31 -2.66 14.83
CA SER A 13 23.40 -3.00 13.72
C SER A 13 23.44 -4.50 13.34
N LYS A 14 24.59 -5.16 13.49
CA LYS A 14 24.73 -6.61 13.23
C LYS A 14 24.12 -7.45 14.36
N GLU A 15 24.33 -7.05 15.61
CA GLU A 15 23.71 -7.72 16.76
C GLU A 15 22.20 -7.51 16.80
N GLU A 16 21.71 -6.33 16.43
CA GLU A 16 20.28 -6.05 16.26
C GLU A 16 19.69 -6.87 15.13
N ALA A 17 20.34 -6.94 13.96
CA ALA A 17 19.91 -7.81 12.86
C ALA A 17 19.88 -9.29 13.26
N ALA A 18 20.86 -9.76 14.03
CA ALA A 18 20.88 -11.14 14.55
C ALA A 18 19.77 -11.39 15.59
N ARG A 19 19.50 -10.42 16.47
CA ARG A 19 18.37 -10.48 17.42
C ARG A 19 17.02 -10.46 16.70
N TYR A 20 16.88 -9.67 15.64
CA TYR A 20 15.69 -9.65 14.79
C TYR A 20 15.48 -10.97 14.04
N ALA A 21 16.54 -11.55 13.47
CA ALA A 21 16.48 -12.87 12.83
C ALA A 21 16.09 -13.96 13.83
N THR A 22 16.62 -13.90 15.05
CA THR A 22 16.29 -14.82 16.14
C THR A 22 14.84 -14.66 16.59
N GLY A 23 14.34 -13.41 16.71
CA GLY A 23 12.95 -13.13 17.06
C GLY A 23 11.95 -13.58 15.99
N ILE A 24 12.29 -13.44 14.71
CA ILE A 24 11.48 -13.95 13.59
C ILE A 24 11.42 -15.48 13.62
N GLN A 25 12.56 -16.14 13.87
CA GLN A 25 12.61 -17.60 14.00
C GLN A 25 11.79 -18.08 15.19
N GLN A 26 11.90 -17.43 16.35
CA GLN A 26 11.12 -17.76 17.55
C GLN A 26 9.61 -17.55 17.34
N MET A 27 9.21 -16.51 16.60
CA MET A 27 7.80 -16.29 16.25
C MET A 27 7.28 -17.31 15.25
N ALA A 28 8.11 -17.77 14.32
CA ALA A 28 7.77 -18.85 13.39
C ALA A 28 7.64 -20.19 14.14
N ASP A 29 8.57 -20.50 15.04
CA ASP A 29 8.55 -21.71 15.87
C ASP A 29 7.34 -21.71 16.83
N LEU A 30 6.98 -20.54 17.38
CA LEU A 30 5.79 -20.37 18.21
C LEU A 30 4.50 -20.54 17.39
N ALA A 31 4.42 -19.99 16.18
CA ALA A 31 3.29 -20.19 15.29
C ALA A 31 3.12 -21.67 14.91
N ASP A 32 4.22 -22.36 14.61
CA ASP A 32 4.25 -23.81 14.35
C ASP A 32 3.81 -24.62 15.57
N SER A 33 4.24 -24.22 16.78
CA SER A 33 3.82 -24.86 18.04
C SER A 33 2.32 -24.67 18.31
N LEU A 34 1.80 -23.46 18.13
CA LEU A 34 0.38 -23.16 18.30
C LEU A 34 -0.50 -23.88 17.26
N GLN A 35 0.02 -24.07 16.05
CA GLN A 35 -0.62 -24.85 14.99
C GLN A 35 -0.65 -26.34 15.30
N LYS A 36 0.44 -26.92 15.83
CA LYS A 36 0.49 -28.33 16.30
C LYS A 36 -0.48 -28.58 17.46
N GLN A 37 -0.76 -27.55 18.26
CA GLN A 37 -1.73 -27.61 19.37
C GLN A 37 -3.19 -27.41 18.91
N GLY A 38 -3.45 -27.22 17.61
CA GLY A 38 -4.80 -27.05 17.08
C GLY A 38 -5.46 -25.71 17.45
N LEU A 39 -4.67 -24.73 17.91
CA LEU A 39 -5.15 -23.42 18.37
C LEU A 39 -5.27 -22.40 17.23
N LEU A 40 -4.91 -22.77 15.99
CA LEU A 40 -5.07 -21.97 14.78
C LEU A 40 -5.81 -22.77 13.69
N PRO A 41 -6.88 -22.24 13.09
CA PRO A 41 -7.58 -22.93 12.01
C PRO A 41 -6.86 -22.74 10.65
N VAL A 42 -6.71 -23.86 9.94
CA VAL A 42 -6.39 -24.04 8.51
C VAL A 42 -4.90 -23.98 8.10
N ARG A 43 -4.49 -25.03 7.37
CA ARG A 43 -3.18 -25.27 6.76
C ARG A 43 -2.76 -24.12 5.83
N PHE A 44 -1.69 -23.41 6.18
CA PHE A 44 -0.77 -22.89 5.18
C PHE A 44 0.23 -24.00 4.85
N GLY A 45 0.06 -24.64 3.69
CA GLY A 45 1.03 -25.61 3.20
C GLY A 45 2.40 -24.95 3.10
N ALA A 46 3.41 -25.60 3.65
CA ALA A 46 4.79 -25.19 3.52
C ALA A 46 5.22 -25.16 2.04
N ARG A 47 6.03 -24.15 1.70
CA ARG A 47 7.04 -24.16 0.60
C ARG A 47 6.65 -23.81 -0.84
N GLU A 48 5.58 -23.06 -1.08
CA GLU A 48 5.61 -22.12 -2.22
C GLU A 48 5.76 -20.71 -1.65
N SER A 49 6.98 -20.19 -1.69
CA SER A 49 7.19 -18.76 -1.51
C SER A 49 6.41 -18.06 -2.62
N LEU A 50 5.23 -17.51 -2.29
CA LEU A 50 4.52 -16.64 -3.21
C LEU A 50 5.55 -15.63 -3.76
N PRO A 51 5.65 -15.44 -5.08
CA PRO A 51 6.64 -14.55 -5.65
C PRO A 51 6.57 -13.17 -4.99
N THR A 52 7.72 -12.54 -4.76
CA THR A 52 7.73 -11.15 -4.31
C THR A 52 7.11 -10.28 -5.39
N LEU A 53 6.47 -9.18 -5.01
CA LEU A 53 5.82 -8.27 -5.97
C LEU A 53 6.78 -7.76 -7.05
N GLU A 54 8.07 -7.67 -6.72
CA GLU A 54 9.19 -7.33 -7.60
C GLU A 54 9.46 -8.40 -8.69
N GLN A 55 8.88 -9.59 -8.55
CA GLN A 55 8.96 -10.68 -9.53
C GLN A 55 7.73 -10.75 -10.46
N LEU A 56 6.68 -9.96 -10.18
CA LEU A 56 5.49 -9.93 -11.04
C LEU A 56 5.75 -9.07 -12.27
N VAL A 57 5.45 -9.62 -13.44
CA VAL A 57 5.41 -8.84 -14.68
C VAL A 57 4.02 -8.21 -14.76
N LEU A 58 3.96 -6.89 -14.57
CA LEU A 58 2.71 -6.13 -14.64
C LEU A 58 2.32 -5.91 -16.10
N ARG A 59 1.05 -6.17 -16.43
CA ARG A 59 0.50 -5.76 -17.71
C ARG A 59 0.03 -4.31 -17.63
N PRO A 60 0.01 -3.57 -18.76
CA PRO A 60 -0.52 -2.21 -18.77
C PRO A 60 -2.02 -2.14 -18.47
N ARG A 61 -2.80 -3.17 -18.82
CA ARG A 61 -4.27 -3.17 -18.75
C ARG A 61 -4.84 -4.52 -18.37
N PHE A 62 -6.02 -4.50 -17.75
CA PHE A 62 -6.86 -5.68 -17.60
C PHE A 62 -7.37 -6.13 -18.97
N THR A 63 -7.61 -7.43 -19.11
CA THR A 63 -8.44 -7.95 -20.20
C THR A 63 -9.91 -7.53 -19.98
N ASP A 64 -10.71 -7.52 -21.05
CA ASP A 64 -12.15 -7.22 -20.93
C ASP A 64 -12.86 -8.12 -19.92
N ARG A 65 -12.46 -9.39 -19.85
CA ARG A 65 -13.00 -10.37 -18.90
C ARG A 65 -12.67 -9.99 -17.46
N GLU A 66 -11.42 -9.64 -17.18
CA GLU A 66 -10.97 -9.20 -15.86
C GLU A 66 -11.68 -7.92 -15.44
N ARG A 67 -11.65 -6.91 -16.31
CA ARG A 67 -12.31 -5.62 -16.06
C ARG A 67 -13.79 -5.81 -15.78
N LYS A 68 -14.51 -6.56 -16.62
CA LYS A 68 -15.94 -6.85 -16.43
C LYS A 68 -16.24 -7.52 -15.08
N LYS A 69 -15.44 -8.52 -14.68
CA LYS A 69 -15.65 -9.22 -13.40
C LYS A 69 -15.33 -8.34 -12.19
N LEU A 70 -14.26 -7.53 -12.25
CA LEU A 70 -13.92 -6.59 -11.19
C LEU A 70 -15.00 -5.52 -11.02
N LEU A 71 -15.50 -4.94 -12.11
CA LEU A 71 -16.59 -3.96 -12.08
C LEU A 71 -17.91 -4.57 -11.57
N ALA A 72 -18.22 -5.80 -11.98
CA ALA A 72 -19.38 -6.54 -11.45
C ALA A 72 -19.27 -6.78 -9.94
N ASP A 73 -18.04 -6.94 -9.43
CA ASP A 73 -17.72 -7.04 -8.01
C ASP A 73 -17.62 -5.69 -7.28
N LYS A 74 -18.10 -4.60 -7.91
CA LYS A 74 -18.13 -3.23 -7.38
C LYS A 74 -16.75 -2.59 -7.22
N ALA A 75 -15.74 -3.05 -7.95
CA ALA A 75 -14.50 -2.30 -8.09
C ALA A 75 -14.71 -1.08 -8.99
N LYS A 76 -13.86 -0.06 -8.80
CA LYS A 76 -13.56 0.96 -9.81
C LYS A 76 -12.22 0.63 -10.43
N ALA A 77 -12.07 0.93 -11.72
CA ALA A 77 -10.86 0.61 -12.45
C ALA A 77 -10.46 1.76 -13.38
N TYR A 78 -9.27 2.32 -13.13
CA TYR A 78 -8.73 3.49 -13.81
C TYR A 78 -7.38 3.18 -14.41
N LEU A 79 -7.12 3.78 -15.57
CA LEU A 79 -5.77 3.92 -16.07
C LEU A 79 -5.12 5.11 -15.36
N LEU A 80 -4.00 4.85 -14.69
CA LEU A 80 -3.24 5.91 -14.04
C LEU A 80 -2.63 6.86 -15.08
N SER A 81 -2.52 8.13 -14.71
CA SER A 81 -2.23 9.24 -15.62
C SER A 81 -0.74 9.44 -15.91
N ARG A 82 0.14 8.66 -15.26
CA ARG A 82 1.61 8.80 -15.30
C ARG A 82 2.09 10.22 -14.94
N THR A 83 1.46 10.82 -13.93
CA THR A 83 1.75 12.19 -13.50
C THR A 83 2.46 12.20 -12.16
N THR A 84 3.35 13.18 -11.99
CA THR A 84 3.99 13.49 -10.71
C THR A 84 3.04 14.24 -9.78
N ILE A 85 3.36 14.30 -8.48
CA ILE A 85 2.63 15.11 -7.51
C ILE A 85 2.58 16.59 -7.93
N LEU A 86 3.67 17.12 -8.50
CA LEU A 86 3.72 18.50 -8.97
C LEU A 86 2.73 18.75 -10.10
N GLN A 87 2.73 17.89 -11.12
CA GLN A 87 1.80 17.98 -12.25
C GLN A 87 0.34 17.82 -11.80
N GLN A 88 0.07 16.94 -10.85
CA GLN A 88 -1.28 16.79 -10.26
C GLN A 88 -1.71 18.05 -9.52
N LYS A 89 -0.81 18.67 -8.74
CA LYS A 89 -1.06 19.94 -8.04
C LYS A 89 -1.42 21.06 -9.02
N GLU A 90 -0.65 21.21 -10.09
CA GLU A 90 -0.89 22.19 -11.15
C GLU A 90 -2.24 21.95 -11.85
N ALA A 91 -2.55 20.70 -12.20
CA ALA A 91 -3.81 20.35 -12.86
C ALA A 91 -5.04 20.65 -12.00
N ARG A 92 -4.99 20.39 -10.68
CA ARG A 92 -6.07 20.74 -9.75
C ARG A 92 -6.20 22.25 -9.56
N ALA A 93 -5.09 22.97 -9.45
CA ALA A 93 -5.09 24.43 -9.33
C ALA A 93 -5.73 25.10 -10.56
N ALA A 94 -5.44 24.60 -11.77
CA ALA A 94 -6.06 25.09 -13.00
C ALA A 94 -7.59 24.90 -13.04
N LYS A 95 -8.12 23.91 -12.31
CA LYS A 95 -9.57 23.68 -12.13
C LYS A 95 -10.17 24.45 -10.94
N GLY A 96 -9.38 25.23 -10.20
CA GLY A 96 -9.82 25.88 -8.96
C GLY A 96 -10.14 24.88 -7.84
N GLN A 97 -9.59 23.67 -7.90
CA GLN A 97 -9.88 22.59 -6.97
C GLN A 97 -8.72 22.37 -5.99
N PRO A 98 -9.01 21.94 -4.74
CA PRO A 98 -7.96 21.57 -3.79
C PRO A 98 -7.19 20.34 -4.29
N SER A 99 -5.89 20.33 -3.99
CA SER A 99 -4.96 19.23 -4.27
C SER A 99 -4.39 18.66 -2.98
N PHE A 100 -3.38 19.30 -2.41
CA PHE A 100 -2.65 18.86 -1.22
C PHE A 100 -2.57 19.99 -0.19
N TRP A 101 -2.82 19.68 1.08
CA TRP A 101 -2.64 20.64 2.18
C TRP A 101 -1.31 20.48 2.90
N HIS A 102 -0.72 19.29 2.83
CA HIS A 102 0.57 18.98 3.43
C HIS A 102 1.30 17.96 2.57
N ILE A 103 2.56 18.26 2.26
CA ILE A 103 3.49 17.31 1.68
C ILE A 103 4.77 17.46 2.48
N THR A 104 5.15 16.43 3.23
CA THR A 104 6.44 16.42 3.92
C THR A 104 7.53 16.35 2.87
N ASP A 105 8.57 17.17 3.01
CA ASP A 105 9.73 17.25 2.12
C ASP A 105 10.64 16.02 2.29
N GLY A 106 10.11 14.84 1.97
CA GLY A 106 10.89 13.63 1.76
C GLY A 106 11.73 13.75 0.47
N GLY A 107 12.63 14.72 0.43
CA GLY A 107 13.53 15.05 -0.68
C GLY A 107 12.86 15.22 -2.05
N ASP A 108 13.68 15.45 -3.07
CA ASP A 108 13.21 15.59 -4.45
C ASP A 108 12.55 14.31 -5.00
N ARG A 109 12.84 13.14 -4.40
CA ARG A 109 12.40 11.83 -4.89
C ARG A 109 10.91 11.59 -4.73
N LEU A 110 10.28 12.06 -3.65
CA LEU A 110 8.83 11.90 -3.46
C LEU A 110 8.04 12.63 -4.54
N LEU A 111 8.48 13.84 -4.90
CA LEU A 111 7.81 14.71 -5.86
C LEU A 111 8.10 14.34 -7.32
N ALA A 112 9.28 13.77 -7.60
CA ALA A 112 9.73 13.46 -8.95
C ALA A 112 9.19 12.14 -9.52
N LEU A 113 8.74 11.21 -8.67
CA LEU A 113 8.25 9.91 -9.12
C LEU A 113 6.78 10.01 -9.59
N PRO A 114 6.50 9.71 -10.87
CA PRO A 114 5.12 9.71 -11.38
C PRO A 114 4.35 8.48 -10.92
N SER A 115 3.01 8.53 -11.02
CA SER A 115 2.19 7.32 -10.98
C SER A 115 2.61 6.36 -12.12
N ARG A 116 2.38 5.07 -11.93
CA ARG A 116 2.68 4.06 -12.97
C ARG A 116 1.74 4.21 -14.14
N ASP A 117 2.18 3.81 -15.33
CA ASP A 117 1.33 3.74 -16.53
C ASP A 117 0.66 2.36 -16.63
N ILE A 118 -0.20 2.07 -15.65
CA ILE A 118 -0.93 0.81 -15.54
C ILE A 118 -2.38 1.06 -15.16
N GLU A 119 -3.25 0.19 -15.63
CA GLU A 119 -4.62 0.12 -15.15
C GLU A 119 -4.65 -0.60 -13.80
N VAL A 120 -5.36 -0.01 -12.85
CA VAL A 120 -5.51 -0.55 -11.51
C VAL A 120 -6.98 -0.57 -11.14
N ALA A 121 -7.35 -1.50 -10.26
CA ALA A 121 -8.69 -1.57 -9.69
C ALA A 121 -8.64 -1.50 -8.17
N PHE A 122 -9.65 -0.88 -7.56
CA PHE A 122 -9.82 -0.80 -6.11
C PHE A 122 -11.31 -0.81 -5.77
N PHE A 123 -11.63 -1.04 -4.50
CA PHE A 123 -13.02 -1.10 -4.02
C PHE A 123 -13.34 0.15 -3.19
N PRO A 124 -14.14 1.11 -3.72
CA PRO A 124 -14.39 2.38 -3.04
C PRO A 124 -15.32 2.26 -1.82
N ASP A 125 -15.94 1.09 -1.58
CA ASP A 125 -16.68 0.87 -0.34
C ASP A 125 -15.72 1.00 0.85
N PRO A 126 -15.96 1.90 1.83
CA PRO A 126 -15.12 2.07 3.01
C PRO A 126 -14.78 0.77 3.75
N ASN A 127 -15.70 -0.20 3.77
CA ASN A 127 -15.52 -1.50 4.44
C ASN A 127 -14.68 -2.49 3.64
N ARG A 128 -14.41 -2.20 2.36
CA ARG A 128 -13.65 -3.06 1.44
C ARG A 128 -12.37 -2.41 0.93
N PHE A 129 -12.24 -1.10 1.13
CA PHE A 129 -11.14 -0.32 0.60
C PHE A 129 -9.81 -0.71 1.23
N PHE A 130 -9.77 -0.83 2.56
CA PHE A 130 -8.61 -1.32 3.30
C PHE A 130 -8.66 -2.84 3.47
N VAL A 131 -7.52 -3.49 3.31
CA VAL A 131 -7.38 -4.92 3.65
C VAL A 131 -7.45 -5.06 5.17
N GLU A 132 -8.29 -6.00 5.62
CA GLU A 132 -8.50 -6.29 7.04
C GLU A 132 -7.17 -6.62 7.75
N GLY A 133 -7.02 -6.14 8.99
CA GLY A 133 -5.85 -6.42 9.82
C GLY A 133 -4.56 -5.69 9.44
N THR A 134 -4.58 -4.81 8.42
CA THR A 134 -3.36 -4.08 7.97
C THR A 134 -3.03 -2.85 8.79
N PHE A 135 -4.00 -2.26 9.49
CA PHE A 135 -3.77 -1.05 10.29
C PHE A 135 -2.77 -1.27 11.42
N GLY A 136 -1.81 -0.35 11.56
CA GLY A 136 -0.79 -0.42 12.62
C GLY A 136 0.25 -1.53 12.42
N LYS A 137 0.30 -2.15 11.24
CA LYS A 137 1.32 -3.15 10.90
C LYS A 137 2.49 -2.53 10.13
N ASP A 138 3.64 -3.19 10.19
CA ASP A 138 4.82 -2.89 9.38
C ASP A 138 4.59 -3.22 7.89
N THR A 139 5.45 -2.71 7.01
CA THR A 139 5.31 -2.88 5.55
C THR A 139 5.28 -4.35 5.14
N ASN A 140 6.18 -5.18 5.68
CA ASN A 140 6.27 -6.59 5.26
C ASN A 140 5.00 -7.36 5.64
N THR A 141 4.44 -7.08 6.82
CA THR A 141 3.17 -7.67 7.25
C THR A 141 2.02 -7.19 6.36
N GLN A 142 1.92 -5.89 6.06
CA GLN A 142 0.88 -5.37 5.16
C GLN A 142 0.97 -6.01 3.77
N GLU A 143 2.17 -6.16 3.22
CA GLU A 143 2.36 -6.78 1.90
C GLU A 143 1.87 -8.22 1.83
N ARG A 144 2.16 -9.03 2.87
CA ARG A 144 1.68 -10.41 2.93
C ARG A 144 0.15 -10.46 2.96
N LEU A 145 -0.48 -9.60 3.77
CA LEU A 145 -1.93 -9.52 3.89
C LEU A 145 -2.59 -9.08 2.57
N VAL A 146 -2.05 -8.05 1.93
CA VAL A 146 -2.54 -7.56 0.63
C VAL A 146 -2.40 -8.63 -0.45
N ARG A 147 -1.28 -9.36 -0.47
CA ARG A 147 -1.09 -10.47 -1.41
C ARG A 147 -2.12 -11.58 -1.21
N ALA A 148 -2.33 -11.99 0.04
CA ALA A 148 -3.33 -13.00 0.39
C ALA A 148 -4.75 -12.55 0.02
N ALA A 149 -5.08 -11.27 0.26
CA ALA A 149 -6.36 -10.68 -0.14
C ALA A 149 -6.53 -10.67 -1.68
N GLY A 150 -5.48 -10.29 -2.41
CA GLY A 150 -5.47 -10.34 -3.88
C GLY A 150 -5.63 -11.75 -4.45
N GLN A 151 -4.96 -12.75 -3.86
CA GLN A 151 -5.11 -14.15 -4.26
C GLN A 151 -6.51 -14.68 -3.96
N THR A 152 -7.06 -14.34 -2.80
CA THR A 152 -8.44 -14.68 -2.41
C THR A 152 -9.45 -14.09 -3.40
N LEU A 153 -9.26 -12.82 -3.78
CA LEU A 153 -10.06 -12.15 -4.79
C LEU A 153 -9.95 -12.85 -6.16
N GLY A 154 -8.72 -13.13 -6.61
CA GLY A 154 -8.44 -13.83 -7.86
C GLY A 154 -9.12 -15.19 -7.93
N ASN A 155 -9.00 -16.00 -6.88
CA ASN A 155 -9.65 -17.30 -6.78
C ASN A 155 -11.18 -17.19 -6.80
N ARG A 156 -11.75 -16.29 -5.98
CA ARG A 156 -13.21 -16.08 -5.91
C ARG A 156 -13.81 -15.64 -7.24
N LEU A 157 -13.10 -14.78 -7.97
CA LEU A 157 -13.55 -14.28 -9.27
C LEU A 157 -13.13 -15.19 -10.44
N GLY A 158 -12.32 -16.23 -10.21
CA GLY A 158 -11.72 -17.02 -11.28
C GLY A 158 -10.87 -16.16 -12.24
N LEU A 159 -10.06 -15.29 -11.66
CA LEU A 159 -9.11 -14.39 -12.31
C LEU A 159 -7.69 -14.71 -11.80
N PRO A 160 -6.98 -15.67 -12.40
CA PRO A 160 -5.65 -16.06 -11.94
C PRO A 160 -4.57 -15.01 -12.25
N ASN A 161 -4.84 -14.09 -13.19
CA ASN A 161 -3.87 -13.13 -13.72
C ASN A 161 -4.06 -11.71 -13.14
N ILE A 162 -4.52 -11.62 -11.89
CA ILE A 162 -4.57 -10.37 -11.11
C ILE A 162 -3.83 -10.54 -9.79
N ALA A 163 -3.29 -9.45 -9.24
CA ALA A 163 -2.63 -9.45 -7.95
C ALA A 163 -3.02 -8.23 -7.11
N GLY A 164 -3.05 -8.41 -5.79
CA GLY A 164 -3.15 -7.31 -4.82
C GLY A 164 -1.76 -6.74 -4.51
N ILE A 165 -1.62 -5.42 -4.50
CA ILE A 165 -0.34 -4.71 -4.32
C ILE A 165 -0.45 -3.57 -3.32
N ILE A 166 0.67 -3.24 -2.69
CA ILE A 166 0.93 -1.89 -2.16
C ILE A 166 1.74 -1.17 -3.24
N THR A 167 1.30 0.01 -3.66
CA THR A 167 2.02 0.79 -4.68
C THR A 167 3.34 1.34 -4.14
N ASP A 168 4.30 1.53 -5.04
CA ASP A 168 5.61 2.05 -4.70
C ASP A 168 5.56 3.59 -4.58
N GLU A 169 4.75 4.26 -5.40
CA GLU A 169 4.75 5.69 -5.60
C GLU A 169 3.54 6.39 -4.93
N ALA A 170 3.79 7.46 -4.16
CA ALA A 170 2.73 8.26 -3.55
C ALA A 170 1.80 8.90 -4.59
N ALA A 171 2.38 9.28 -5.75
CA ALA A 171 1.63 9.82 -6.88
C ALA A 171 0.52 8.88 -7.37
N THR A 172 0.66 7.56 -7.20
CA THR A 172 -0.38 6.58 -7.55
C THR A 172 -1.64 6.76 -6.69
N TRP A 173 -1.49 6.97 -5.37
CA TRP A 173 -2.64 7.15 -4.49
C TRP A 173 -3.35 8.49 -4.71
N SER A 174 -2.60 9.56 -4.95
CA SER A 174 -3.20 10.86 -5.22
C SER A 174 -3.88 10.91 -6.59
N ASP A 175 -3.28 10.32 -7.62
CA ASP A 175 -3.89 10.18 -8.96
C ASP A 175 -5.23 9.43 -8.88
N LEU A 176 -5.26 8.27 -8.20
CA LEU A 176 -6.50 7.52 -7.98
C LEU A 176 -7.55 8.31 -7.22
N THR A 177 -7.14 9.05 -6.19
CA THR A 177 -8.07 9.85 -5.40
C THR A 177 -8.69 10.95 -6.24
N TYR A 178 -7.91 11.67 -7.05
CA TYR A 178 -8.44 12.73 -7.90
C TYR A 178 -9.26 12.19 -9.07
N GLN A 179 -8.86 11.07 -9.68
CA GLN A 179 -9.67 10.41 -10.71
C GLN A 179 -11.01 9.94 -10.15
N TYR A 180 -11.03 9.34 -8.97
CA TYR A 180 -12.28 8.91 -8.31
C TYR A 180 -13.16 10.09 -7.89
N LEU A 181 -12.54 11.19 -7.44
CA LEU A 181 -13.26 12.41 -7.09
C LEU A 181 -13.87 13.10 -8.32
N ASP A 182 -13.20 13.06 -9.46
CA ASP A 182 -13.68 13.62 -10.73
C ASP A 182 -14.64 12.65 -11.47
N ASP A 183 -14.75 11.39 -11.05
CA ASP A 183 -15.71 10.41 -11.57
C ASP A 183 -17.14 10.76 -11.12
N PRO A 184 -18.12 10.92 -12.03
CA PRO A 184 -19.52 11.18 -11.68
C PRO A 184 -20.16 10.15 -10.76
N GLU A 185 -19.70 8.90 -10.79
CA GLU A 185 -20.16 7.81 -9.93
C GLU A 185 -19.26 7.60 -8.69
N GLY A 186 -18.17 8.36 -8.57
CA GLY A 186 -17.23 8.29 -7.46
C GLY A 186 -17.42 9.44 -6.48
N GLY A 187 -17.13 10.67 -6.94
CA GLY A 187 -17.50 11.94 -6.32
C GLY A 187 -17.05 12.18 -4.87
N GLU A 188 -16.32 11.26 -4.25
CA GLU A 188 -15.95 11.29 -2.84
C GLU A 188 -14.43 11.27 -2.67
N TRP A 189 -13.94 11.86 -1.58
CA TRP A 189 -12.54 11.76 -1.21
C TRP A 189 -12.22 10.37 -0.66
N LEU A 190 -11.43 9.60 -1.41
CA LEU A 190 -10.70 8.47 -0.83
C LEU A 190 -9.89 8.98 0.37
N PHE A 191 -9.77 8.17 1.43
CA PHE A 191 -9.07 8.54 2.67
C PHE A 191 -9.72 9.68 3.47
N GLY A 192 -10.97 10.04 3.17
CA GLY A 192 -11.74 11.01 3.94
C GLY A 192 -12.33 10.43 5.24
N PRO A 193 -13.07 11.24 6.02
CA PRO A 193 -13.65 10.84 7.31
C PRO A 193 -14.48 9.55 7.26
N LYS A 194 -15.26 9.36 6.19
CA LYS A 194 -16.07 8.14 5.96
C LYS A 194 -15.24 6.86 5.97
N TYR A 195 -14.04 6.91 5.40
CA TYR A 195 -13.11 5.78 5.40
C TYR A 195 -12.50 5.53 6.78
N ALA A 196 -12.24 6.60 7.54
CA ALA A 196 -11.71 6.49 8.89
C ALA A 196 -12.75 5.92 9.87
N GLU A 197 -13.99 6.40 9.78
CA GLU A 197 -15.12 5.91 10.55
C GLU A 197 -15.36 4.42 10.35
N ALA A 198 -15.35 3.94 9.10
CA ALA A 198 -15.56 2.54 8.75
C ALA A 198 -14.56 1.57 9.41
N VAL A 199 -13.37 2.06 9.78
CA VAL A 199 -12.32 1.26 10.44
C VAL A 199 -12.09 1.67 11.90
N GLY A 200 -12.99 2.47 12.48
CA GLY A 200 -12.92 2.92 13.88
C GLY A 200 -11.69 3.79 14.17
N LYS A 201 -11.28 4.63 13.22
CA LYS A 201 -10.12 5.54 13.35
C LYS A 201 -10.56 7.00 13.20
N SER A 202 -9.78 7.90 13.77
CA SER A 202 -9.97 9.35 13.58
C SER A 202 -9.41 9.86 12.25
N TRP A 203 -8.49 9.11 11.63
CA TRP A 203 -7.91 9.39 10.32
C TRP A 203 -7.30 8.11 9.73
N VAL A 204 -7.16 8.09 8.41
CA VAL A 204 -6.57 6.97 7.68
C VAL A 204 -5.57 7.43 6.62
N TYR A 205 -4.57 6.60 6.39
CA TYR A 205 -3.56 6.76 5.36
C TYR A 205 -3.31 5.43 4.66
N ALA A 206 -3.06 5.49 3.34
CA ALA A 206 -2.41 4.42 2.61
C ALA A 206 -0.89 4.55 2.70
N ARG A 207 -0.21 3.43 2.87
CA ARG A 207 1.26 3.35 2.80
C ARG A 207 1.73 3.14 1.35
N THR A 208 2.94 3.60 1.03
CA THR A 208 3.68 3.24 -0.20
C THR A 208 4.92 2.41 0.13
N LYS A 209 5.59 1.88 -0.90
CA LYS A 209 6.85 1.15 -0.69
C LYS A 209 8.10 2.00 -0.89
N ASN A 210 8.15 2.94 -1.83
CA ASN A 210 9.41 3.61 -2.11
C ASN A 210 9.87 4.46 -0.94
N PRO A 211 11.18 4.45 -0.63
CA PRO A 211 11.68 5.31 0.41
C PRO A 211 11.57 6.78 0.04
N THR A 212 11.20 7.60 1.01
CA THR A 212 11.06 9.05 0.86
C THR A 212 12.30 9.81 1.34
N ASN A 213 13.34 9.14 1.82
CA ASN A 213 14.56 9.78 2.26
C ASN A 213 15.81 9.05 1.77
N ALA A 214 16.97 9.70 1.88
CA ALA A 214 18.24 9.17 1.39
C ALA A 214 18.72 7.92 2.15
N SER A 215 18.38 7.80 3.43
CA SER A 215 18.71 6.64 4.27
C SER A 215 17.88 5.40 3.93
N GLY A 216 16.74 5.57 3.25
CA GLY A 216 15.83 4.47 2.97
C GLY A 216 14.91 4.10 4.13
N SER A 217 14.94 4.86 5.24
CA SER A 217 14.22 4.51 6.48
C SER A 217 12.73 4.81 6.40
N ASP A 218 12.34 5.82 5.61
CA ASP A 218 10.97 6.32 5.62
C ASP A 218 10.25 5.97 4.32
N VAL A 219 8.96 5.67 4.40
CA VAL A 219 8.04 5.52 3.24
C VAL A 219 6.97 6.61 3.27
N ALA A 220 6.27 6.80 2.15
CA ALA A 220 5.20 7.79 2.08
C ALA A 220 3.88 7.21 2.60
N HIS A 221 3.16 8.01 3.37
CA HIS A 221 1.76 7.79 3.73
C HIS A 221 0.90 8.86 3.06
N VAL A 222 -0.13 8.45 2.33
CA VAL A 222 -1.04 9.33 1.57
C VAL A 222 -2.45 9.19 2.15
N GLY A 223 -3.07 10.29 2.56
CA GLY A 223 -4.41 10.23 3.15
C GLY A 223 -4.84 11.52 3.83
N LEU A 224 -5.61 11.40 4.91
CA LEU A 224 -6.21 12.52 5.65
C LEU A 224 -6.85 13.54 4.69
N ALA A 225 -7.69 13.02 3.79
CA ALA A 225 -8.28 13.82 2.73
C ALA A 225 -9.48 14.63 3.25
N SER A 226 -9.64 15.87 2.77
CA SER A 226 -10.86 16.62 3.04
C SER A 226 -11.23 17.60 1.92
N PRO A 227 -12.54 17.91 1.74
CA PRO A 227 -13.01 18.80 0.67
C PRO A 227 -12.43 20.22 0.69
N GLY A 228 -12.01 20.75 1.84
CA GLY A 228 -11.46 22.11 1.95
C GLY A 228 -9.95 22.21 1.82
N ARG A 229 -9.22 21.09 1.91
CA ARG A 229 -7.75 21.07 2.06
C ARG A 229 -7.07 20.12 1.06
N GLY A 230 -7.76 19.09 0.59
CA GLY A 230 -7.19 18.05 -0.26
C GLY A 230 -6.49 16.95 0.55
N LEU A 231 -5.46 16.33 -0.03
CA LEU A 231 -4.70 15.20 0.54
C LEU A 231 -3.48 15.66 1.36
N GLY A 232 -3.10 14.84 2.33
CA GLY A 232 -1.83 14.94 3.06
C GLY A 232 -0.88 13.83 2.66
N ILE A 233 0.41 14.16 2.52
CA ILE A 233 1.50 13.20 2.30
C ILE A 233 2.57 13.40 3.38
N SER A 234 2.90 12.34 4.09
CA SER A 234 3.94 12.36 5.13
C SER A 234 4.93 11.21 5.00
N GLY A 235 6.18 11.46 5.42
CA GLY A 235 7.17 10.41 5.63
C GLY A 235 6.91 9.68 6.94
N TRP A 236 7.12 8.36 6.95
CA TRP A 236 7.00 7.55 8.15
C TRP A 236 8.00 6.41 8.15
N ASP A 237 8.54 6.06 9.32
CA ASP A 237 9.45 4.92 9.47
C ASP A 237 8.81 3.64 8.94
N ARG A 238 9.46 3.04 7.95
CA ARG A 238 9.06 1.82 7.25
C ARG A 238 8.96 0.62 8.20
N ALA A 239 9.83 0.56 9.22
CA ALA A 239 9.87 -0.51 10.20
C ALA A 239 8.76 -0.39 11.27
N SER A 240 8.16 0.79 11.39
CA SER A 240 7.15 1.08 12.39
C SER A 240 5.71 0.95 11.84
N GLY A 241 4.82 0.44 12.68
CA GLY A 241 3.38 0.49 12.45
C GLY A 241 2.79 1.83 12.87
N HIS A 242 2.11 2.54 11.97
CA HIS A 242 1.35 3.75 12.32
C HIS A 242 -0.10 3.39 12.59
N GLY A 243 -0.66 3.80 13.74
CA GLY A 243 -2.01 3.38 14.16
C GLY A 243 -3.15 3.73 13.20
N GLY A 244 -2.95 4.75 12.35
CA GLY A 244 -3.87 5.14 11.27
C GLY A 244 -3.41 4.73 9.86
N GLY A 245 -2.28 4.05 9.70
CA GLY A 245 -1.77 3.59 8.42
C GLY A 245 -2.23 2.16 8.12
N GLY A 246 -3.01 2.00 7.05
CA GLY A 246 -3.48 0.71 6.53
C GLY A 246 -3.07 0.52 5.07
N ALA A 247 -3.30 -0.67 4.52
CA ALA A 247 -3.03 -0.94 3.12
C ALA A 247 -4.35 -1.10 2.35
N PRO A 248 -4.67 -0.19 1.42
CA PRO A 248 -5.80 -0.41 0.53
C PRO A 248 -5.54 -1.58 -0.40
N LEU A 249 -6.59 -2.28 -0.81
CA LEU A 249 -6.49 -3.33 -1.81
C LEU A 249 -6.41 -2.71 -3.21
N LEU A 250 -5.20 -2.49 -3.70
CA LEU A 250 -4.95 -2.14 -5.10
C LEU A 250 -4.73 -3.39 -5.91
N VAL A 251 -5.57 -3.62 -6.91
CA VAL A 251 -5.52 -4.78 -7.80
C VAL A 251 -4.90 -4.37 -9.11
N VAL A 252 -3.98 -5.17 -9.63
CA VAL A 252 -3.30 -4.93 -10.92
C VAL A 252 -3.34 -6.18 -11.80
N PRO A 253 -3.31 -6.03 -13.13
CA PRO A 253 -3.17 -7.15 -14.06
C PRO A 253 -1.72 -7.61 -14.13
N ILE A 254 -1.52 -8.93 -14.11
CA ILE A 254 -0.19 -9.55 -14.18
C ILE A 254 -0.11 -10.55 -15.35
N GLU A 255 1.11 -10.89 -15.75
CA GLU A 255 1.40 -12.06 -16.58
C GLU A 255 1.71 -13.24 -15.66
N ASN A 256 0.94 -14.32 -15.77
CA ASN A 256 1.36 -15.60 -15.22
C ASN A 256 2.31 -16.25 -16.23
N LYS A 257 3.53 -16.56 -15.75
CA LYS A 257 4.47 -17.40 -16.49
C LYS A 257 4.12 -18.86 -16.34
#